data_AF-A0A2M7EPX9-F1
#
_entry.id   AF-A0A2M7EPX9-F1
#
_cell.length_a   1.000
_cell.length_b   1.000
_cell.length_c   1.000
_cell.angle_alpha   90.00
_cell.angle_beta   90.00
_cell.angle_gamma   90.00
#
_symmetry.space_group_name_H-M   'P 1'
#
loop_
_entity.id
_entity.type
_entity.pdbx_description
1 polymer ?
#
loop_
_entity_poly.entity_id
_entity_poly.type
_entity_poly.pdbx_seq_one_letter_code
_entity_poly.pdbx_strand_id
1 'polypeptide(L)'
;MTQAILLGLLALPLQAAETAEPIMMPVTDCHAEAPPELLQHNADLQGLCDLLNARMSETDTGEASDITLVIETFRPYFIRAHLAWRDGHVSRRGPSIDFGFLDTEFGPLNYGFVVTGLLNASDFAPLDATSP
;
A
#
# COMPACT_ATOMS: atom_id res chain seq x y z
N MET A 1 40.62 -58.43 -20.13
CA MET A 1 39.20 -58.71 -19.79
C MET A 1 39.06 -58.29 -18.33
N THR A 2 38.30 -57.27 -17.94
CA THR A 2 36.86 -57.06 -18.21
C THR A 2 36.53 -55.58 -17.96
N GLN A 3 35.92 -54.90 -18.92
CA GLN A 3 35.36 -53.55 -18.75
C GLN A 3 33.96 -53.68 -18.16
N ALA A 4 33.65 -52.89 -17.13
CA ALA A 4 32.28 -52.67 -16.66
C ALA A 4 31.86 -51.24 -17.00
N ILE A 5 30.85 -51.13 -17.86
CA ILE A 5 30.07 -49.92 -18.15
C ILE A 5 28.91 -49.90 -17.16
N LEU A 6 28.66 -48.78 -16.47
CA LEU A 6 27.35 -48.45 -15.90
C LEU A 6 27.32 -46.91 -15.73
N LEU A 7 26.64 -46.19 -16.63
CA LEU A 7 25.25 -45.70 -16.54
C LEU A 7 25.13 -44.41 -15.73
N GLY A 8 24.49 -43.44 -16.39
CA GLY A 8 24.53 -42.02 -16.06
C GLY A 8 23.72 -41.61 -14.84
N LEU A 9 23.99 -40.38 -14.41
CA LEU A 9 23.17 -39.60 -13.51
C LEU A 9 23.15 -38.16 -14.03
N LEU A 10 22.18 -37.87 -14.90
CA LEU A 10 21.68 -36.53 -15.10
C LEU A 10 20.81 -36.20 -13.89
N ALA A 11 21.31 -35.35 -13.00
CA ALA A 11 20.51 -34.72 -11.97
C ALA A 11 20.75 -33.21 -12.08
N LEU A 12 19.92 -32.54 -12.89
CA LEU A 12 19.71 -31.10 -12.73
C LEU A 12 18.78 -30.93 -11.53
N PRO A 13 19.20 -30.32 -10.41
CA PRO A 13 18.23 -29.81 -9.46
C PRO A 13 17.59 -28.59 -10.11
N LEU A 14 16.33 -28.79 -10.47
CA LEU A 14 15.33 -27.78 -10.75
C LEU A 14 15.45 -26.70 -9.66
N GLN A 15 16.04 -25.55 -9.97
CA GLN A 15 15.92 -24.37 -9.13
C GLN A 15 14.46 -23.95 -9.25
N ALA A 16 13.65 -24.41 -8.30
CA ALA A 16 12.37 -23.80 -8.00
C ALA A 16 12.69 -22.34 -7.70
N ALA A 17 12.43 -21.47 -8.67
CA ALA A 17 12.23 -20.07 -8.37
C ALA A 17 11.02 -20.07 -7.43
N GLU A 18 11.29 -19.92 -6.14
CA GLU A 18 10.30 -19.40 -5.22
C GLU A 18 9.96 -18.01 -5.74
N THR A 19 9.00 -17.94 -6.66
CA THR A 19 8.19 -16.75 -6.85
C THR A 19 7.56 -16.53 -5.50
N ALA A 20 8.23 -15.72 -4.66
CA ALA A 20 7.62 -15.14 -3.49
C ALA A 20 6.38 -14.42 -4.00
N GLU A 21 5.22 -15.03 -3.78
CA GLU A 21 3.96 -14.35 -4.03
C GLU A 21 4.02 -13.03 -3.27
N PRO A 22 3.72 -11.89 -3.89
CA PRO A 22 3.77 -10.60 -3.23
C PRO A 22 2.90 -10.72 -1.97
N ILE A 23 3.52 -10.56 -0.81
CA ILE A 23 2.82 -10.62 0.47
C ILE A 23 1.85 -9.45 0.46
N MET A 24 0.57 -9.73 0.22
CA MET A 24 -0.48 -8.73 0.32
C MET A 24 -0.54 -8.27 1.76
N MET A 25 -0.07 -7.06 2.02
CA MET A 25 -0.20 -6.44 3.35
C MET A 25 -1.47 -5.60 3.39
N PRO A 26 -2.50 -6.04 4.12
CA PRO A 26 -3.77 -5.33 4.14
C PRO A 26 -3.62 -3.99 4.87
N VAL A 27 -4.40 -3.00 4.44
CA VAL A 27 -4.70 -1.83 5.27
C VAL A 27 -5.54 -2.32 6.44
N THR A 28 -5.00 -2.24 7.64
CA THR A 28 -5.60 -2.86 8.84
C THR A 28 -6.63 -1.99 9.50
N ASP A 29 -6.51 -0.67 9.32
CA ASP A 29 -7.46 0.28 9.88
C ASP A 29 -7.54 1.55 9.04
N CYS A 30 -8.70 2.18 9.10
CA CYS A 30 -8.97 3.43 8.43
C CYS A 30 -9.70 4.36 9.39
N HIS A 31 -8.97 5.35 9.87
CA HIS A 31 -9.45 6.24 10.91
C HIS A 31 -9.45 7.68 10.44
N ALA A 32 -10.58 8.35 10.63
CA ALA A 32 -10.68 9.79 10.51
C ALA A 32 -10.86 10.41 11.89
N GLU A 33 -9.92 11.26 12.31
CA GLU A 33 -10.16 12.19 13.40
C GLU A 33 -11.00 13.35 12.85
N ALA A 34 -12.29 13.08 12.65
CA ALA A 34 -13.24 14.06 12.14
C ALA A 34 -14.37 14.31 13.15
N PRO A 35 -14.89 15.55 13.25
CA PRO A 35 -16.15 15.84 13.93
C PRO A 35 -17.24 14.85 13.50
N PRO A 36 -18.13 14.38 14.41
CA PRO A 36 -19.16 13.37 14.10
C PRO A 36 -20.07 13.73 12.92
N GLU A 37 -20.20 15.02 12.64
CA GLU A 37 -20.95 15.62 11.53
C GLU A 37 -20.43 15.16 10.17
N LEU A 38 -19.13 14.86 10.08
CA LEU A 38 -18.45 14.38 8.88
C LEU A 38 -18.42 12.86 8.78
N LEU A 39 -18.86 12.11 9.81
CA LEU A 39 -19.06 10.66 9.74
C LEU A 39 -20.20 10.28 8.76
N GLN A 40 -20.97 11.26 8.28
CA GLN A 40 -21.87 11.09 7.14
C GLN A 40 -21.12 10.73 5.84
N HIS A 41 -19.80 10.95 5.79
CA HIS A 41 -18.90 10.58 4.68
C HIS A 41 -18.26 9.19 4.81
N ASN A 42 -18.86 8.27 5.57
CA ASN A 42 -18.37 6.89 5.67
C ASN A 42 -18.15 6.22 4.30
N ALA A 43 -18.94 6.57 3.28
CA ALA A 43 -18.75 6.04 1.93
C ALA A 43 -17.44 6.53 1.27
N ASP A 44 -17.06 7.78 1.49
CA ASP A 44 -15.85 8.35 0.91
C ASP A 44 -14.61 7.85 1.63
N LEU A 45 -14.69 7.73 2.96
CA LEU A 45 -13.66 7.11 3.79
C LEU A 45 -13.43 5.65 3.38
N GLN A 46 -14.52 4.87 3.26
CA GLN A 46 -14.42 3.48 2.81
C GLN A 46 -13.82 3.40 1.41
N GLY A 47 -14.23 4.26 0.47
CA GLY A 47 -13.68 4.28 -0.89
C GLY A 47 -12.20 4.60 -0.96
N LEU A 48 -11.70 5.52 -0.11
CA LEU A 48 -10.26 5.77 0.04
C LEU A 48 -9.52 4.54 0.54
N CYS A 49 -10.09 3.85 1.53
CA CYS A 49 -9.50 2.66 2.15
C CYS A 49 -9.46 1.46 1.22
N ASP A 50 -10.55 1.21 0.50
CA ASP A 50 -10.63 0.15 -0.51
C ASP A 50 -9.58 0.39 -1.59
N LEU A 51 -9.46 1.63 -2.05
CA LEU A 51 -8.46 1.99 -3.06
C LEU A 51 -7.04 1.91 -2.52
N LEU A 52 -6.78 2.39 -1.31
CA LEU A 52 -5.47 2.27 -0.66
C LEU A 52 -5.09 0.80 -0.54
N ASN A 53 -5.99 -0.06 -0.05
CA ASN A 53 -5.77 -1.49 0.08
C ASN A 53 -5.47 -2.17 -1.27
N ALA A 54 -6.21 -1.81 -2.32
CA ALA A 54 -5.94 -2.30 -3.67
C ALA A 54 -4.57 -1.84 -4.21
N ARG A 55 -4.12 -0.62 -3.84
CA ARG A 55 -2.79 -0.13 -4.21
C ARG A 55 -1.68 -0.77 -3.40
N MET A 56 -1.92 -1.10 -2.13
CA MET A 56 -0.91 -1.74 -1.28
C MET A 56 -0.44 -3.08 -1.85
N SER A 57 -1.31 -3.86 -2.51
CA SER A 57 -0.91 -5.12 -3.15
C SER A 57 0.05 -4.94 -4.35
N GLU A 58 0.17 -3.72 -4.87
CA GLU A 58 1.03 -3.36 -6.00
C GLU A 58 2.22 -2.47 -5.57
N THR A 59 2.42 -2.27 -4.27
CA THR A 59 3.38 -1.31 -3.70
C THR A 59 4.44 -2.03 -2.89
N ASP A 60 5.72 -1.69 -3.11
CA ASP A 60 6.82 -2.04 -2.21
C ASP A 60 6.75 -1.18 -0.95
N THR A 61 6.43 -1.84 0.13
CA THR A 61 6.29 -1.31 1.47
C THR A 61 7.48 -1.65 2.37
N GLY A 62 8.44 -2.42 1.86
CA GLY A 62 9.50 -3.02 2.68
C GLY A 62 8.91 -3.82 3.85
N GLU A 63 9.29 -3.44 5.07
CA GLU A 63 8.86 -4.09 6.32
C GLU A 63 7.60 -3.46 6.95
N ALA A 64 7.00 -2.46 6.29
CA ALA A 64 5.85 -1.75 6.85
C ALA A 64 4.61 -2.65 6.93
N SER A 65 4.04 -2.75 8.13
CA SER A 65 2.84 -3.52 8.45
C SER A 65 1.79 -2.64 9.13
N ASP A 66 0.57 -3.13 9.30
CA ASP A 66 -0.53 -2.44 9.98
C ASP A 66 -0.75 -1.00 9.46
N ILE A 67 -0.80 -0.85 8.13
CA ILE A 67 -0.92 0.46 7.49
C ILE A 67 -2.30 1.03 7.79
N THR A 68 -2.31 2.27 8.24
CA THR A 68 -3.48 3.02 8.68
C THR A 68 -3.55 4.34 7.93
N LEU A 69 -4.69 4.60 7.30
CA LEU A 69 -5.01 5.94 6.79
C LEU A 69 -5.50 6.80 7.96
N VAL A 70 -4.83 7.92 8.22
CA VAL A 70 -5.21 8.89 9.26
C VAL A 70 -5.62 10.20 8.60
N ILE A 71 -6.88 10.58 8.77
CA ILE A 71 -7.41 11.86 8.27
C ILE A 71 -7.50 12.86 9.43
N GLU A 72 -6.73 13.94 9.32
CA GLU A 72 -6.64 15.00 10.34
C GLU A 72 -7.66 16.12 10.10
N THR A 73 -8.08 16.33 8.85
CA THR A 73 -9.11 17.32 8.50
C THR A 73 -9.84 16.87 7.26
N PHE A 74 -11.17 16.94 7.29
CA PHE A 74 -12.03 16.60 6.16
C PHE A 74 -13.09 17.68 5.92
N ARG A 75 -13.15 18.22 4.71
CA ARG A 75 -14.06 19.29 4.28
C ARG A 75 -14.45 19.01 2.82
N PRO A 76 -15.56 19.57 2.32
CA PRO A 76 -15.99 19.34 0.93
C PRO A 76 -14.90 19.63 -0.12
N TYR A 77 -14.05 20.65 0.07
CA TYR A 77 -13.02 21.03 -0.91
C TYR A 77 -11.58 20.80 -0.41
N PHE A 78 -11.40 20.11 0.71
CA PHE A 78 -10.09 19.97 1.34
C PHE A 78 -10.00 18.73 2.23
N ILE A 79 -8.89 18.00 2.11
CA ILE A 79 -8.52 16.93 3.04
C ILE A 79 -7.05 17.06 3.45
N ARG A 80 -6.79 16.88 4.75
CA ARG A 80 -5.45 16.67 5.30
C ARG A 80 -5.35 15.26 5.84
N ALA A 81 -4.35 14.51 5.41
CA ALA A 81 -4.16 13.11 5.81
C ALA A 81 -2.68 12.70 5.83
N HIS A 82 -2.38 11.60 6.52
CA HIS A 82 -1.10 10.90 6.46
C HIS A 82 -1.32 9.38 6.56
N LEU A 83 -0.27 8.61 6.24
CA LEU A 83 -0.22 7.17 6.54
C LEU A 83 0.56 6.93 7.83
N ALA A 84 0.06 6.03 8.67
CA ALA A 84 0.78 5.50 9.82
C ALA A 84 0.95 3.99 9.63
N TRP A 85 2.04 3.42 10.15
CA TRP A 85 2.34 2.00 10.01
C TRP A 85 3.28 1.51 11.12
N ARG A 86 3.58 0.22 11.09
CA ARG A 86 4.52 -0.44 11.99
C ARG A 86 5.66 -1.08 11.22
N ASP A 87 6.89 -0.75 11.60
CA ASP A 87 8.10 -1.47 11.21
C ASP A 87 8.47 -2.40 12.37
N GLY A 88 7.96 -3.63 12.32
CA GLY A 88 8.02 -4.58 13.43
C GLY A 88 7.37 -4.06 14.72
N HIS A 89 8.19 -3.61 15.68
CA HIS A 89 7.72 -3.06 16.96
C HIS A 89 7.72 -1.54 17.02
N VAL A 90 8.15 -0.86 15.96
CA VAL A 90 8.26 0.61 15.93
C VAL A 90 7.10 1.20 15.16
N SER A 91 6.35 2.10 15.79
CA SER A 91 5.35 2.91 15.09
C SER A 91 6.03 3.99 14.26
N ARG A 92 5.59 4.13 13.02
CA ARG A 92 6.07 5.11 12.05
C ARG A 92 4.90 5.86 11.44
N ARG A 93 5.17 7.04 10.90
CA ARG A 93 4.21 7.80 10.12
C ARG A 93 4.90 8.56 9.00
N GLY A 94 4.15 8.75 7.93
CA GLY A 94 4.48 9.64 6.84
C GLY A 94 4.15 11.10 7.19
N PRO A 95 4.56 12.03 6.32
CA PRO A 95 4.19 13.43 6.44
C PRO A 95 2.67 13.63 6.26
N SER A 96 2.12 14.66 6.90
CA SER A 96 0.76 15.13 6.62
C SER A 96 0.73 15.90 5.31
N ILE A 97 -0.19 15.54 4.43
CA ILE A 97 -0.36 16.13 3.11
C ILE A 97 -1.71 16.83 3.02
N ASP A 98 -1.67 18.03 2.44
CA ASP A 98 -2.83 18.88 2.18
C ASP A 98 -3.28 18.72 0.72
N PHE A 99 -4.51 18.25 0.53
CA PHE A 99 -5.14 18.14 -0.78
C PHE A 99 -6.32 19.13 -0.86
N GLY A 100 -6.17 20.14 -1.72
CA GLY A 100 -7.22 21.11 -2.02
C GLY A 100 -7.82 20.86 -3.40
N PHE A 101 -9.14 21.02 -3.51
CA PHE A 101 -9.90 20.83 -4.75
C PHE A 101 -10.58 22.14 -5.14
N LEU A 102 -10.21 22.70 -6.30
CA LEU A 102 -10.64 24.05 -6.71
C LEU A 102 -12.03 24.07 -7.34
N ASP A 103 -12.33 23.10 -8.21
CA ASP A 103 -13.53 23.11 -9.06
C ASP A 103 -14.52 21.98 -8.73
N THR A 104 -14.20 21.14 -7.75
CA THR A 104 -15.02 19.99 -7.36
C THR A 104 -14.94 19.74 -5.87
N GLU A 105 -16.04 19.23 -5.31
CA GLU A 105 -16.00 18.61 -3.99
C GLU A 105 -15.22 17.29 -4.04
N PHE A 106 -14.73 16.88 -2.87
CA PHE A 106 -14.11 15.60 -2.63
C PHE A 106 -15.10 14.47 -2.92
N GLY A 107 -14.59 13.39 -3.52
CA GLY A 107 -15.42 12.28 -3.98
C GLY A 107 -14.63 11.33 -4.88
N PRO A 108 -15.29 10.31 -5.48
CA PRO A 108 -14.61 9.17 -6.10
C PRO A 108 -13.59 9.50 -7.18
N LEU A 109 -13.80 10.59 -7.93
CA LEU A 109 -12.87 11.05 -8.96
C LEU A 109 -11.51 11.50 -8.39
N ASN A 110 -11.45 11.85 -7.11
CA ASN A 110 -10.28 12.39 -6.44
C ASN A 110 -9.51 11.35 -5.62
N TYR A 111 -10.07 10.15 -5.37
CA TYR A 111 -9.47 9.17 -4.47
C TYR A 111 -8.10 8.71 -4.95
N GLY A 112 -7.96 8.44 -6.24
CA GLY A 112 -6.68 8.01 -6.82
C GLY A 112 -5.57 9.04 -6.63
N PHE A 113 -5.89 10.33 -6.75
CA PHE A 113 -4.94 11.42 -6.53
C PHE A 113 -4.50 11.49 -5.06
N VAL A 114 -5.44 11.40 -4.13
CA VAL A 114 -5.14 11.40 -2.68
C VAL A 114 -4.30 10.19 -2.27
N VAL A 115 -4.73 8.98 -2.64
CA VAL A 115 -4.02 7.73 -2.31
C VAL A 115 -2.60 7.75 -2.88
N THR A 116 -2.44 8.09 -4.15
CA THR A 116 -1.11 8.17 -4.79
C THR A 116 -0.22 9.21 -4.11
N GLY A 117 -0.77 10.38 -3.77
CA GLY A 117 -0.03 11.41 -3.06
C GLY A 117 0.46 10.95 -1.69
N LEU A 118 -0.37 10.23 -0.94
CA LEU A 118 -0.03 9.69 0.38
C LEU A 118 1.03 8.59 0.32
N LEU A 119 0.92 7.66 -0.63
CA LEU A 119 1.91 6.60 -0.84
C LEU A 119 3.27 7.20 -1.22
N ASN A 120 3.29 8.09 -2.21
CA ASN A 120 4.52 8.77 -2.63
C ASN A 120 5.16 9.57 -1.50
N ALA A 121 4.35 10.30 -0.72
CA ALA A 121 4.87 11.08 0.39
C ALA A 121 5.40 10.23 1.56
N SER A 122 4.98 8.96 1.63
CA SER A 122 5.45 7.98 2.61
C SER A 122 6.60 7.12 2.08
N ASP A 123 7.17 7.47 0.92
CA ASP A 123 8.23 6.74 0.22
C ASP A 123 7.87 5.27 -0.11
N PHE A 124 6.57 4.97 -0.25
CA PHE A 124 6.10 3.67 -0.72
C PHE A 124 6.08 3.66 -2.25
N ALA A 125 6.97 2.86 -2.84
CA ALA A 125 7.19 2.82 -4.29
C ALA A 125 6.34 1.72 -4.94
N PRO A 126 5.85 1.88 -6.19
CA PRO A 126 5.27 0.76 -6.92
C PRO A 126 6.28 -0.39 -7.06
N LEU A 127 5.83 -1.64 -6.98
CA LEU A 127 6.71 -2.82 -7.15
C LEU A 127 7.45 -2.81 -8.52
N ASP A 128 6.85 -2.19 -9.53
CA ASP A 128 7.41 -2.06 -10.88
C ASP A 128 8.38 -0.87 -11.04
N ALA A 129 8.56 -0.03 -10.02
CA ALA A 129 9.47 1.11 -10.07
C ALA A 129 10.94 0.72 -9.82
N THR A 130 11.20 -0.53 -9.42
CA THR A 130 12.53 -1.13 -9.25
C THR A 130 13.00 -1.89 -10.50
N SER A 131 13.37 -1.17 -11.56
CA SER A 131 14.28 -1.62 -12.64
C SER A 131 14.68 -0.42 -13.51
N PRO A 132 15.96 -0.27 -13.93
CA PRO A 132 16.92 -1.32 -14.33
C PRO A 132 18.11 -1.55 -13.38
#